data_AF-A0A419WND1-F1
#
_entry.id   AF-A0A419WND1-F1
#
_cell.length_a   1.000
_cell.length_b   1.000
_cell.length_c   1.000
_cell.angle_alpha   90.00
_cell.angle_beta   90.00
_cell.angle_gamma   90.00
#
_symmetry.space_group_name_H-M   'P 1'
#
loop_
_entity.id
_entity.type
_entity.pdbx_description
1 polymer ?
#
loop_
_entity_poly.entity_id
_entity_poly.type
_entity_poly.pdbx_seq_one_letter_code
_entity_poly.pdbx_strand_id
1 'polypeptide(L)'
;MWYKFIQWLEKLQFPCTFKKHMGISCPGCGFQSALIELLKGNICESILIYPALIPILVTILLFFIKLKISSKLISITLRSSFFLSIILILSNYIIKLIFSS
;
A
#
# COMPACT_ATOMS: atom_id res chain seq x y z
N MET A 1 16.14 -15.74 12.20
CA MET A 1 15.85 -16.05 10.78
C MET A 1 15.01 -14.96 10.11
N TRP A 2 13.86 -14.57 10.68
CA TRP A 2 12.96 -13.51 10.15
C TRP A 2 13.65 -12.18 9.81
N TYR A 3 14.56 -11.70 10.67
CA TYR A 3 15.28 -10.44 10.46
C TYR A 3 16.16 -10.40 9.21
N LYS A 4 16.81 -11.52 8.84
CA LYS A 4 17.63 -11.61 7.62
C LYS A 4 16.77 -11.49 6.36
N PHE A 5 15.55 -12.00 6.40
CA PHE A 5 14.60 -11.90 5.30
C PHE A 5 14.13 -10.45 5.10
N ILE A 6 13.84 -9.74 6.19
CA ILE A 6 13.49 -8.32 6.14
C ILE A 6 14.64 -7.48 5.57
N GLN A 7 15.88 -7.68 6.03
CA GLN A 7 17.04 -6.97 5.48
C GLN A 7 17.27 -7.26 3.99
N TRP A 8 16.99 -8.47 3.53
CA TRP A 8 17.05 -8.81 2.11
C TRP A 8 15.96 -8.05 1.32
N LEU A 9 14.73 -7.95 1.85
CA LEU A 9 13.65 -7.17 1.25
C LEU A 9 13.96 -5.66 1.20
N GLU A 10 14.58 -5.12 2.25
CA GLU A 10 15.04 -3.73 2.29
C GLU A 10 16.10 -3.45 1.22
N LYS A 11 17.06 -4.36 1.04
CA LYS A 11 18.06 -4.25 -0.04
C LYS A 11 17.47 -4.38 -1.43
N LEU A 12 16.34 -5.09 -1.56
CA LEU A 12 15.59 -5.21 -2.80
C LEU A 12 14.68 -4.00 -3.07
N GLN A 13 14.63 -3.01 -2.18
CA GLN A 13 13.92 -1.76 -2.46
C GLN A 13 14.65 -1.03 -3.58
N PHE A 14 14.10 -1.14 -4.78
CA PHE A 14 14.56 -0.34 -5.90
C PHE A 14 14.37 1.13 -5.55
N PRO A 15 15.41 1.98 -5.70
CA PRO A 15 15.24 3.41 -5.56
C PRO A 15 14.17 3.82 -6.56
N CYS A 16 13.09 4.46 -6.09
CA CYS A 16 12.02 4.91 -6.97
C CYS A 16 12.60 5.86 -8.02
N THR A 17 12.85 5.32 -9.22
CA THR A 17 13.39 6.04 -10.38
C THR A 17 12.52 7.22 -10.76
N PHE A 18 11.20 7.14 -10.49
CA PHE A 18 10.27 8.25 -10.58
C PHE A 18 10.64 9.43 -9.67
N LYS A 19 10.96 9.21 -8.38
CA LYS A 19 11.38 10.29 -7.47
C LYS A 19 12.72 10.90 -7.92
N LYS A 20 13.61 10.06 -8.46
CA LYS A 20 14.96 10.45 -8.88
C LYS A 20 15.01 11.17 -10.23
N HIS A 21 14.06 10.92 -11.14
CA HIS A 21 14.03 11.53 -12.47
C HIS A 21 12.95 12.59 -12.64
N MET A 22 11.80 12.44 -11.97
CA MET A 22 10.66 13.36 -12.13
C MET A 22 10.50 14.30 -10.92
N GLY A 23 11.25 14.11 -9.82
CA GLY A 23 11.08 14.87 -8.57
C GLY A 23 9.75 14.58 -7.83
N ILE A 24 8.78 13.97 -8.51
CA ILE A 24 7.43 13.70 -8.03
C ILE A 24 7.36 12.26 -7.48
N SER A 25 6.72 12.11 -6.32
CA SER A 25 6.44 10.79 -5.72
C SER A 25 5.24 10.15 -6.43
N CYS A 26 5.41 8.97 -7.03
CA CYS A 26 4.31 8.25 -7.68
C CYS A 26 3.24 7.79 -6.65
N PRO A 27 1.99 7.51 -7.07
CA PRO A 27 0.90 7.13 -6.15
C PRO A 27 1.17 5.83 -5.37
N GLY A 28 2.10 4.98 -5.81
CA GLY A 28 2.55 3.78 -5.10
C GLY A 28 3.88 3.95 -4.33
N CYS A 29 4.47 5.15 -4.32
CA CYS A 29 5.77 5.39 -3.71
C CYS A 29 5.66 5.26 -2.19
N GLY A 30 6.30 4.23 -1.63
CA GLY A 30 6.25 3.91 -0.20
C GLY A 30 5.45 2.64 0.15
N PHE A 31 4.80 2.00 -0.82
CA PHE A 31 4.09 0.73 -0.58
C PHE A 31 5.01 -0.36 0.00
N GLN A 32 6.18 -0.55 -0.60
CA GLN A 32 7.15 -1.56 -0.14
C GLN A 32 7.73 -1.23 1.24
N SER A 33 8.01 0.05 1.53
CA SER A 33 8.46 0.50 2.86
C SER A 33 7.39 0.29 3.94
N ALA A 34 6.13 0.63 3.62
CA ALA A 34 5.01 0.40 4.53
C ALA A 34 4.82 -1.11 4.79
N LEU A 35 4.91 -1.96 3.75
CA LEU A 35 4.89 -3.42 3.94
C LEU A 35 6.02 -3.92 4.84
N ILE A 36 7.23 -3.39 4.67
CA ILE A 36 8.39 -3.78 5.49
C ILE A 36 8.17 -3.40 6.95
N GLU A 37 7.68 -2.17 7.23
CA GLU A 37 7.35 -1.75 8.60
C GLU A 37 6.22 -2.59 9.21
N LEU A 38 5.21 -2.96 8.41
CA LEU A 38 4.17 -3.89 8.84
C LEU A 38 4.76 -5.27 9.21
N LEU A 39 5.70 -5.80 8.42
CA LEU A 39 6.39 -7.07 8.66
C LEU A 39 7.35 -7.02 9.88
N LYS A 40 7.83 -5.82 10.24
CA LYS A 40 8.58 -5.57 11.48
C LYS A 40 7.67 -5.47 12.72
N GLY A 41 6.35 -5.34 12.53
CA GLY A 41 5.38 -5.13 13.60
C GLY A 41 5.05 -3.66 13.89
N ASN A 42 5.61 -2.72 13.12
CA ASN A 42 5.38 -1.29 13.27
C ASN A 42 4.16 -0.84 12.45
N ILE A 43 2.97 -1.15 12.97
CA ILE A 43 1.70 -0.86 12.28
C ILE A 43 1.48 0.65 12.13
N CYS A 44 1.80 1.45 13.15
CA CYS A 44 1.65 2.90 13.11
C CYS A 44 2.52 3.56 12.03
N GLU A 45 3.81 3.22 11.97
CA GLU A 45 4.74 3.73 10.96
C GLU A 45 4.33 3.30 9.55
N SER A 46 3.88 2.05 9.38
CA SER A 46 3.35 1.56 8.12
C SER A 46 2.16 2.40 7.61
N ILE A 47 1.24 2.79 8.50
CA ILE A 47 0.08 3.62 8.14
C ILE A 47 0.52 5.05 7.81
N LEU A 48 1.48 5.59 8.56
CA LEU A 48 1.99 6.93 8.32
C LEU A 48 2.68 7.04 6.95
N ILE A 49 3.46 6.02 6.57
CA ILE A 49 4.16 5.96 5.29
C ILE A 49 3.17 5.79 4.13
N TYR A 50 2.20 4.87 4.28
CA TYR A 50 1.22 4.59 3.23
C TYR A 50 -0.15 4.19 3.81
N PRO A 51 -1.06 5.15 4.07
CA PRO A 51 -2.36 4.86 4.68
C PRO A 51 -3.23 3.97 3.77
N ALA A 52 -3.00 3.99 2.46
CA ALA A 52 -3.68 3.12 1.50
C ALA A 52 -3.23 1.66 1.58
N LEU A 53 -2.20 1.32 2.36
CA LEU A 53 -1.72 -0.07 2.48
C LEU A 53 -2.79 -1.01 3.05
N ILE A 54 -3.40 -0.61 4.16
CA ILE A 54 -4.41 -1.41 4.86
C ILE A 54 -5.62 -1.71 3.97
N PRO A 55 -6.28 -0.73 3.34
CA PRO A 55 -7.43 -1.02 2.49
C PRO A 55 -7.05 -1.86 1.25
N ILE A 56 -5.82 -1.74 0.73
CA ILE A 56 -5.32 -2.64 -0.32
C ILE A 56 -5.19 -4.08 0.20
N LEU A 57 -4.57 -4.29 1.36
CA LEU A 57 -4.45 -5.63 1.97
C LEU A 57 -5.83 -6.24 2.25
N VAL A 58 -6.76 -5.46 2.79
CA VAL A 58 -8.14 -5.89 3.04
C VAL A 58 -8.82 -6.27 1.72
N THR A 59 -8.64 -5.47 0.66
CA THR A 59 -9.21 -5.76 -0.66
C THR A 59 -8.66 -7.07 -1.23
N ILE A 60 -7.35 -7.31 -1.11
CA ILE A 60 -6.71 -8.56 -1.54
C ILE A 60 -7.25 -9.74 -0.73
N LEU A 61 -7.38 -9.61 0.59
CA LEU A 61 -7.89 -10.67 1.44
C LEU A 61 -9.35 -11.02 1.08
N LEU A 62 -10.19 -10.00 0.90
CA LEU A 62 -11.58 -10.17 0.47
C LEU A 62 -11.68 -10.80 -0.93
N PHE A 63 -10.72 -10.51 -1.82
CA PHE A 63 -10.65 -11.13 -3.13
C PHE A 63 -10.42 -12.64 -3.03
N PHE A 64 -9.45 -13.08 -2.22
CA PHE A 64 -9.21 -14.51 -1.98
C PHE A 64 -10.40 -15.20 -1.30
N ILE A 65 -11.03 -14.54 -0.33
CA ILE A 65 -12.25 -15.08 0.32
C ILE A 65 -13.37 -15.22 -0.72
N LYS A 66 -13.55 -14.24 -1.61
CA LYS A 66 -14.56 -14.29 -2.66
C LYS A 66 -14.33 -15.43 -3.65
N LEU A 67 -13.07 -15.74 -3.99
CA LEU A 67 -12.73 -16.88 -4.84
C LEU A 67 -13.21 -18.21 -4.25
N LYS A 68 -13.17 -18.33 -2.91
CA LYS A 68 -13.62 -19.54 -2.21
C LYS A 68 -15.11 -19.51 -1.87
N ILE A 69 -15.68 -18.34 -1.64
CA ILE A 69 -17.06 -18.12 -1.20
C ILE A 69 -17.69 -17.03 -2.08
N SER A 70 -18.54 -17.44 -3.02
CA SER A 70 -19.27 -16.50 -3.89
C SER A 70 -20.50 -15.94 -3.18
N SER A 71 -20.29 -15.02 -2.23
CA SER A 71 -21.38 -14.27 -1.59
C SER A 71 -21.56 -12.87 -2.19
N LYS A 72 -22.81 -12.44 -2.31
CA LYS A 72 -23.21 -11.10 -2.76
C LYS A 72 -22.68 -10.01 -1.81
N LEU A 73 -22.66 -10.29 -0.51
CA LEU A 73 -22.09 -9.41 0.52
C LEU A 73 -20.61 -9.14 0.29
N ILE A 74 -19.81 -10.20 0.12
CA ILE A 74 -18.36 -10.10 -0.11
C ILE A 74 -18.07 -9.30 -1.39
N SER A 75 -18.90 -9.49 -2.42
CA SER A 75 -18.80 -8.74 -3.68
C SER A 75 -18.99 -7.24 -3.50
N ILE A 76 -19.96 -6.84 -2.66
CA ILE A 76 -20.26 -5.43 -2.36
C ILE A 76 -19.15 -4.83 -1.50
N THR A 77 -18.72 -5.54 -0.45
CA THR A 77 -17.63 -5.09 0.44
C THR A 77 -16.33 -4.91 -0.33
N LEU A 78 -15.96 -5.85 -1.20
CA LEU A 78 -14.75 -5.76 -2.03
C LEU A 78 -14.79 -4.53 -2.94
N ARG A 79 -15.94 -4.26 -3.58
CA ARG A 79 -16.12 -3.09 -4.44
C ARG A 79 -15.95 -1.79 -3.63
N SER A 80 -16.54 -1.72 -2.44
CA SER A 80 -16.39 -0.56 -1.55
C SER A 80 -14.94 -0.34 -1.11
N SER A 81 -14.25 -1.40 -0.65
CA SER A 81 -12.84 -1.32 -0.24
C SER A 81 -11.91 -0.91 -1.38
N PHE A 82 -12.19 -1.34 -2.61
CA PHE A 82 -11.43 -0.95 -3.79
C PHE A 82 -11.58 0.56 -4.09
N PHE A 83 -12.82 1.08 -4.07
CA PHE A 83 -13.06 2.52 -4.24
C PHE A 83 -12.39 3.35 -3.13
N LEU A 84 -12.50 2.91 -1.88
CA LEU A 84 -11.85 3.58 -0.75
C LEU A 84 -10.33 3.60 -0.89
N SER A 85 -9.73 2.50 -1.36
CA SER A 85 -8.30 2.41 -1.65
C SER A 85 -7.90 3.45 -2.70
N ILE A 86 -8.63 3.53 -3.82
CA ILE A 86 -8.35 4.49 -4.90
C ILE A 86 -8.42 5.93 -4.39
N ILE A 87 -9.45 6.26 -3.60
CA ILE A 87 -9.62 7.60 -3.02
C ILE A 87 -8.44 7.95 -2.13
N LEU A 88 -8.02 7.05 -1.23
CA LEU A 88 -6.89 7.28 -0.33
C LEU A 88 -5.56 7.44 -1.08
N ILE A 89 -5.35 6.65 -2.15
CA ILE A 89 -4.19 6.76 -3.02
C ILE A 89 -4.18 8.12 -3.72
N LEU A 90 -5.32 8.53 -4.30
CA LEU A 90 -5.45 9.82 -4.97
C LEU A 90 -5.25 10.98 -4.01
N SER A 91 -5.87 10.96 -2.82
CA SER A 91 -5.72 12.02 -1.83
C SER A 91 -4.25 12.17 -1.39
N ASN A 92 -3.56 11.06 -1.12
CA ASN A 92 -2.13 11.10 -0.76
C ASN A 92 -1.28 11.63 -1.93
N TYR A 93 -1.57 11.18 -3.15
CA TYR A 93 -0.88 11.67 -4.34
C TYR A 93 -1.11 13.16 -4.59
N ILE A 94 -2.34 13.66 -4.47
CA ILE A 94 -2.67 15.08 -4.62
C ILE A 94 -1.96 15.93 -3.56
N ILE A 95 -1.96 15.49 -2.30
CA ILE A 95 -1.24 16.19 -1.21
C ILE A 95 0.26 16.26 -1.54
N LYS A 96 0.87 15.14 -1.95
CA LYS A 96 2.29 15.13 -2.35
C LYS A 96 2.57 15.95 -3.60
N LEU A 97 1.62 16.03 -4.54
CA LEU A 97 1.78 16.81 -5.78
C LEU A 97 1.69 18.32 -5.51
N ILE A 98 0.82 18.74 -4.59
CA ILE A 98 0.70 20.14 -4.15
C ILE A 98 1.88 20.55 -3.26
N PHE A 99 2.41 19.64 -2.43
CA PHE A 99 3.52 19.95 -1.52
C PHE A 99 4.92 19.78 -2.16
N SER A 100 5.01 19.10 -3.32
CA SER A 100 6.26 18.83 -4.04
C SER A 100 6.41 19.65 -5.33
N SER A 101 5.65 20.75 -5.46
CA SER A 101 5.76 21.74 -6.53
C SER A 101 6.61 22.93 -6.11
#